data_AF-N6Z7R3-F1
#
_entry.id   AF-N6Z7R3-F1
#
_cell.length_a   1.000
_cell.length_b   1.000
_cell.length_c   1.000
_cell.angle_alpha   90.00
_cell.angle_beta   90.00
_cell.angle_gamma   90.00
#
_symmetry.space_group_name_H-M   'P 1'
#
loop_
_entity.id
_entity.type
_entity.pdbx_description
1 polymer ?
#
loop_
_entity_poly.entity_id
_entity_poly.type
_entity_poly.pdbx_seq_one_letter_code
_entity_poly.pdbx_strand_id
1 'polypeptide(L)'
;LDSREQRRGARARFAAHPPVRLVVAVDARQTPDRGSLGLIAELADHAQATRVWLAGIDAAAEHAGRLRQWREGLAGIGLGEAAVLVDARAAWVWLERGDEVR
;
A
#
# COMPACT_ATOMS: atom_id res chain seq x y z
N LEU A 1 -5.62 -8.71 6.43
CA LEU A 1 -6.94 -8.85 5.76
C LEU A 1 -6.99 -10.25 5.18
N ASP A 2 -7.31 -11.20 6.04
CA ASP A 2 -6.85 -12.58 5.87
C ASP A 2 -7.99 -13.50 5.41
N SER A 3 -9.23 -13.06 5.59
CA SER A 3 -10.41 -13.75 5.07
C SER A 3 -11.07 -13.00 3.92
N ARG A 4 -11.79 -13.76 3.07
CA ARG A 4 -12.63 -13.19 2.00
C ARG A 4 -13.70 -12.24 2.56
N GLU A 5 -14.22 -12.55 3.74
CA GLU A 5 -15.22 -11.74 4.42
C GLU A 5 -14.65 -10.40 4.88
N GLN A 6 -13.48 -10.39 5.53
CA GLN A 6 -12.81 -9.15 5.93
C GLN A 6 -12.52 -8.25 4.73
N ARG A 7 -12.06 -8.84 3.62
CA ARG A 7 -11.83 -8.11 2.37
C ARG A 7 -13.12 -7.49 1.83
N ARG A 8 -14.22 -8.24 1.79
CA ARG A 8 -15.55 -7.73 1.37
C ARG A 8 -16.03 -6.60 2.28
N GLY A 9 -15.89 -6.75 3.60
CA GLY A 9 -16.27 -5.73 4.57
C GLY A 9 -15.48 -4.42 4.40
N ALA A 10 -14.16 -4.51 4.21
CA ALA A 10 -13.31 -3.34 3.96
C ALA A 10 -13.75 -2.58 2.69
N ARG A 11 -14.03 -3.30 1.61
CA ARG A 11 -14.52 -2.72 0.34
C ARG A 11 -15.87 -2.03 0.49
N ALA A 12 -16.83 -2.72 1.11
CA ALA A 12 -18.15 -2.16 1.35
C ALA A 12 -18.05 -0.87 2.18
N ARG A 13 -17.17 -0.85 3.19
CA ARG A 13 -16.92 0.34 4.00
C ARG A 13 -16.34 1.49 3.16
N PHE A 14 -15.34 1.23 2.32
CA PHE A 14 -14.71 2.27 1.50
C PHE A 14 -15.64 2.77 0.39
N ALA A 15 -16.45 1.89 -0.20
CA ALA A 15 -17.48 2.30 -1.17
C ALA A 15 -18.52 3.24 -0.53
N ALA A 16 -18.93 2.96 0.71
CA ALA A 16 -19.87 3.81 1.44
C ALA A 16 -19.22 5.11 1.98
N HIS A 17 -17.94 5.06 2.34
CA HIS A 17 -17.20 6.17 2.93
C HIS A 17 -15.77 6.23 2.34
N PRO A 18 -15.61 6.81 1.13
CA PRO A 18 -14.31 6.87 0.45
C PRO A 18 -13.27 7.62 1.29
N PRO A 19 -12.12 7.00 1.64
CA PRO A 19 -11.07 7.70 2.37
C PRO A 19 -10.38 8.74 1.48
N VAL A 20 -10.09 9.91 2.05
CA VAL A 20 -9.27 10.93 1.39
C VAL A 20 -7.82 10.46 1.25
N ARG A 21 -7.29 9.79 2.29
CA ARG A 21 -5.93 9.24 2.32
C ARG A 21 -5.98 7.82 2.87
N LEU A 22 -5.35 6.90 2.15
CA LEU A 22 -5.24 5.49 2.52
C LEU A 22 -3.77 5.06 2.58
N VAL A 23 -3.37 4.45 3.70
CA VAL A 23 -2.14 3.65 3.76
C VAL A 23 -2.52 2.18 3.86
N VAL A 24 -1.95 1.36 2.97
CA VAL A 24 -2.02 -0.09 3.06
C VAL A 24 -0.68 -0.61 3.59
N ALA A 25 -0.66 -1.11 4.82
CA ALA A 25 0.51 -1.78 5.38
C ALA A 25 0.55 -3.24 4.93
N VAL A 26 1.68 -3.70 4.40
CA VAL A 26 1.91 -5.08 3.98
C VAL A 26 3.16 -5.63 4.65
N ASP A 27 3.17 -6.93 4.98
CA ASP A 27 4.40 -7.61 5.39
C ASP A 27 5.27 -7.88 4.15
N ALA A 28 6.21 -6.98 3.91
CA ALA A 28 7.03 -7.01 2.71
C ALA A 28 8.16 -8.06 2.76
N ARG A 29 8.33 -8.76 3.90
CA ARG A 29 9.15 -9.98 3.97
C ARG A 29 8.53 -11.14 3.19
N GLN A 30 7.27 -11.00 2.77
CA GLN A 30 6.59 -11.91 1.83
C GLN A 30 6.70 -11.38 0.39
N THR A 31 6.67 -12.30 -0.58
CA THR A 31 6.74 -11.95 -2.00
C THR A 31 5.37 -11.40 -2.41
N PRO A 32 5.29 -10.29 -3.17
CA PRO A 32 4.01 -9.83 -3.69
C PRO A 32 3.43 -10.91 -4.61
N ASP A 33 2.15 -11.20 -4.44
CA ASP A 33 1.40 -12.12 -5.28
C ASP A 33 0.21 -11.41 -5.95
N ARG A 34 -0.44 -12.09 -6.89
CA ARG A 34 -1.59 -11.52 -7.59
C ARG A 34 -2.74 -11.15 -6.64
N GLY A 35 -2.93 -11.89 -5.55
CA GLY A 35 -4.05 -11.69 -4.62
C GLY A 35 -3.86 -10.48 -3.71
N SER A 36 -2.65 -10.28 -3.22
CA SER A 36 -2.24 -9.12 -2.41
C SER A 36 -2.23 -7.86 -3.27
N LEU A 37 -1.63 -7.89 -4.46
CA LEU A 37 -1.64 -6.76 -5.40
C LEU A 37 -3.06 -6.40 -5.85
N GLY A 38 -3.91 -7.40 -6.18
CA GLY A 38 -5.31 -7.17 -6.53
C GLY A 38 -6.07 -6.49 -5.39
N LEU A 39 -5.93 -6.97 -4.16
CA LEU A 39 -6.56 -6.31 -3.01
C LEU A 39 -6.09 -4.87 -2.81
N ILE A 40 -4.80 -4.58 -3.00
CA ILE A 40 -4.27 -3.21 -2.91
C ILE A 40 -4.90 -2.32 -3.97
N ALA A 41 -4.94 -2.77 -5.22
CA ALA A 41 -5.54 -2.02 -6.33
C ALA A 41 -7.00 -1.69 -6.05
N GLU A 42 -7.77 -2.70 -5.63
CA GLU A 42 -9.21 -2.52 -5.41
C GLU A 42 -9.52 -1.66 -4.17
N LEU A 43 -8.63 -1.61 -3.17
CA LEU A 43 -8.76 -0.65 -2.07
C LEU A 43 -8.37 0.77 -2.51
N ALA A 44 -7.37 0.89 -3.38
CA ALA A 44 -6.89 2.15 -3.92
C ALA A 44 -7.95 2.84 -4.81
N ASP A 45 -8.72 2.07 -5.58
CA ASP A 45 -9.81 2.58 -6.43
C ASP A 45 -10.91 3.31 -5.65
N HIS A 46 -11.02 3.05 -4.34
CA HIS A 46 -11.98 3.73 -3.47
C HIS A 46 -11.38 4.92 -2.70
N ALA A 47 -10.08 5.19 -2.83
CA ALA A 47 -9.39 6.25 -2.10
C ALA A 47 -8.95 7.38 -3.03
N GLN A 48 -8.96 8.63 -2.55
CA GLN A 48 -8.47 9.76 -3.35
C GLN A 48 -6.95 9.73 -3.51
N ALA A 49 -6.25 9.30 -2.45
CA ALA A 49 -4.80 9.08 -2.47
C ALA A 49 -4.44 7.80 -1.71
N THR A 50 -3.52 7.03 -2.27
CA THR A 50 -3.06 5.77 -1.67
C THR A 50 -1.54 5.72 -1.55
N ARG A 51 -1.06 5.20 -0.42
CA ARG A 51 0.33 4.76 -0.20
C ARG A 51 0.36 3.32 0.28
N VAL A 52 1.47 2.65 0.01
CA VAL A 52 1.73 1.28 0.45
C VAL A 52 2.97 1.30 1.34
N TRP A 53 2.78 0.93 2.60
CA TRP A 53 3.88 0.77 3.54
C TRP A 53 4.37 -0.68 3.53
N LEU A 54 5.59 -0.88 3.04
CA LEU A 54 6.31 -2.14 2.99
C LEU A 54 6.94 -2.41 4.37
N ALA A 55 6.16 -2.98 5.29
CA ALA A 55 6.63 -3.26 6.65
C ALA A 55 7.59 -4.45 6.69
N GLY A 56 8.60 -4.36 7.56
CA GLY A 56 9.56 -5.45 7.79
C GLY A 56 10.68 -5.56 6.76
N ILE A 57 10.77 -4.63 5.80
CA ILE A 57 11.95 -4.42 4.95
C ILE A 57 12.32 -2.94 4.97
N ASP A 58 13.55 -2.62 4.62
CA ASP A 58 14.06 -1.25 4.49
C ASP A 58 14.88 -1.10 3.19
N ALA A 59 15.62 0.00 3.08
CA ALA A 59 16.48 0.28 1.92
C ALA A 59 17.85 -0.42 1.98
N ALA A 60 18.09 -1.32 2.95
CA ALA A 60 19.35 -2.04 3.06
C ALA A 60 19.57 -3.00 1.88
N ALA A 61 20.83 -3.33 1.62
CA ALA A 61 21.24 -4.07 0.43
C ALA A 61 20.62 -5.49 0.40
N GLU A 62 20.46 -6.13 1.55
CA GLU A 62 19.81 -7.44 1.71
C GLU A 62 18.34 -7.42 1.30
N HIS A 63 17.66 -6.28 1.40
CA HIS A 63 16.24 -6.12 1.06
C HIS A 63 16.02 -5.62 -0.36
N ALA A 64 17.08 -5.23 -1.09
CA ALA A 64 16.97 -4.60 -2.40
C ALA A 64 16.19 -5.45 -3.42
N GLY A 65 16.38 -6.78 -3.40
CA GLY A 65 15.66 -7.70 -4.28
C GLY A 65 14.15 -7.72 -4.00
N ARG A 66 13.78 -7.71 -2.71
CA ARG A 66 12.37 -7.74 -2.31
C ARG A 66 11.68 -6.39 -2.51
N LEU A 67 12.39 -5.30 -2.22
CA LEU A 67 11.92 -3.94 -2.49
C LEU A 67 11.62 -3.75 -3.98
N ARG A 68 12.49 -4.26 -4.86
CA ARG A 68 12.28 -4.23 -6.32
C ARG A 68 11.01 -4.97 -6.73
N GLN A 69 10.81 -6.20 -6.26
CA GLN A 69 9.62 -7.00 -6.59
C GLN A 69 8.32 -6.29 -6.19
N TRP A 70 8.30 -5.68 -5.00
CA TRP A 70 7.14 -4.90 -4.56
C TRP A 70 6.92 -3.66 -5.42
N ARG A 71 7.97 -2.90 -5.74
CA ARG A 71 7.87 -1.73 -6.63
C ARG A 71 7.36 -2.10 -8.02
N GLU A 72 7.88 -3.16 -8.62
CA GLU A 72 7.44 -3.66 -9.93
C GLU A 72 5.97 -4.12 -9.90
N GLY A 73 5.58 -4.89 -8.88
CA GLY A 73 4.20 -5.35 -8.71
C GLY A 73 3.22 -4.19 -8.51
N LEU A 74 3.59 -3.20 -7.71
CA LEU A 74 2.80 -1.99 -7.47
C LEU A 74 2.70 -1.11 -8.72
N ALA A 75 3.80 -0.93 -9.45
CA ALA A 75 3.78 -0.22 -10.73
C ALA A 75 2.85 -0.91 -11.74
N GLY A 76 2.82 -2.25 -11.76
CA GLY A 76 1.92 -3.04 -12.61
C GLY A 76 0.42 -2.84 -12.34
N ILE A 77 0.05 -2.33 -11.16
CA ILE A 77 -1.34 -1.96 -10.81
C ILE A 77 -1.57 -0.45 -10.78
N GLY A 78 -0.65 0.35 -11.34
CA GLY A 78 -0.78 1.81 -11.44
C GLY A 78 -0.31 2.60 -10.22
N LEU A 79 0.28 1.95 -9.21
CA LEU A 79 0.88 2.61 -8.04
C LEU A 79 2.38 2.80 -8.26
N GLY A 80 2.79 4.01 -8.66
CA GLY A 80 4.19 4.35 -8.96
C GLY A 80 5.11 4.40 -7.73
N GLU A 81 6.40 4.66 -7.98
CA GLU A 81 7.47 4.73 -6.95
C GLU A 81 7.10 5.60 -5.74
N ALA A 82 6.50 6.77 -5.97
CA ALA A 82 6.09 7.69 -4.90
C ALA A 82 5.02 7.12 -3.96
N ALA A 83 4.33 6.05 -4.38
CA ALA A 83 3.35 5.38 -3.56
C ALA A 83 3.98 4.49 -2.47
N VAL A 84 5.27 4.17 -2.58
CA VAL A 84 5.95 3.21 -1.70
C VAL A 84 6.60 3.90 -0.51
N LEU A 85 6.28 3.41 0.68
CA LEU A 85 6.87 3.82 1.95
C LEU A 85 7.57 2.61 2.57
N VAL A 86 8.79 2.78 3.07
CA VAL A 86 9.55 1.72 3.78
C VAL A 86 9.72 2.03 5.27
N ASP A 87 9.15 3.14 5.73
CA ASP A 87 9.27 3.62 7.09
C ASP A 87 7.87 3.88 7.68
N ALA A 88 7.67 3.42 8.92
CA ALA A 88 6.41 3.58 9.65
C ALA A 88 6.12 5.06 9.91
N ARG A 89 7.15 5.85 10.24
CA ARG A 89 6.99 7.27 10.52
C ARG A 89 6.59 8.05 9.27
N ALA A 90 7.17 7.73 8.10
CA ALA A 90 6.76 8.28 6.82
C ALA A 90 5.28 7.99 6.51
N ALA A 91 4.80 6.78 6.80
CA ALA A 91 3.39 6.41 6.65
C ALA A 91 2.46 7.26 7.52
N TRP A 92 2.80 7.44 8.79
CA TRP A 92 2.03 8.30 9.70
C TRP A 92 2.02 9.76 9.29
N VAL A 93 3.20 10.32 8.97
CA VAL A 93 3.33 11.72 8.54
C VAL A 93 2.51 11.98 7.26
N TRP A 94 2.53 11.03 6.33
CA TRP A 94 1.73 11.14 5.10
C TRP A 94 0.23 11.05 5.37
N LEU A 95 -0.22 10.21 6.30
CA LEU A 95 -1.64 10.17 6.68
C LEU A 95 -2.12 11.49 7.30
N GLU A 96 -1.25 12.20 8.00
CA GLU A 96 -1.57 13.50 8.61
C GLU A 96 -1.58 14.63 7.58
N ARG A 97 -0.58 14.66 6.69
CA ARG A 97 -0.28 15.83 5.83
C ARG A 97 -0.54 15.61 4.34
N GLY A 98 -0.69 14.37 3.89
CA GLY A 98 -0.78 14.04 2.47
C GLY A 98 0.52 14.37 1.73
N ASP A 99 0.39 14.61 0.43
CA ASP A 99 1.51 14.96 -0.44
C ASP A 99 1.89 16.45 -0.39
N GLU A 100 1.55 17.17 0.69
CA GLU A 100 1.77 18.61 0.81
C GLU A 100 3.17 19.02 0.31
N VAL A 101 3.17 19.51 -0.92
CA VAL A 101 4.23 20.27 -1.55
C VAL A 101 4.18 21.63 -0.84
N ARG A 102 5.26 21.99 -0.15
CA ARG A 102 5.49 23.41 0.13
C ARG A 102 5.73 24.16 -1.17
#